data_AF-A0A8B8BQY9-F1
#
_entry.id   AF-A0A8B8BQY9-F1
#
_cell.length_a   1.000
_cell.length_b   1.000
_cell.length_c   1.000
_cell.angle_alpha   90.00
_cell.angle_beta   90.00
_cell.angle_gamma   90.00
#
_symmetry.space_group_name_H-M   'P 1'
#
loop_
_entity.id
_entity.type
_entity.pdbx_description
1 polymer ?
#
loop_
_entity_poly.entity_id
_entity_poly.type
_entity_poly.pdbx_seq_one_letter_code
_entity_poly.pdbx_strand_id
1 'polypeptide(L)'
;MVLLLYCILAFLLCLTVQAYENLALHQPAWQESSYRSNTGAERAVDGKYTNMHVYGGQCAVLKTWQQTAEWRVDLGGVKNIHHVCLHYPARYPKNTFLGFSVYISNTRNKEDGLLCFRDTNFTTTTIPNPVNITCLYHGRYVIYYNNRTHPPYPEGYSTYAYLFLCEVEVYGCPSPGYYGKNCSLKCPRNCQDGYCDSGEGTCSACKPGFMGRRCDRECMVGFHGVNCLQICSMTCGIPGNCDRITGYCNGGCQRGRRGVRCEEEHST
;
A
#
# COMPACT_ATOMS: atom_id res chain seq x y z
N MET A 1 -47.18 13.10 -2.34
CA MET A 1 -46.30 12.87 -3.51
C MET A 1 -44.87 13.37 -3.32
N VAL A 2 -44.60 14.40 -2.50
CA VAL A 2 -43.23 14.92 -2.28
C VAL A 2 -42.38 14.01 -1.37
N LEU A 3 -42.96 13.36 -0.36
CA LEU A 3 -42.23 12.42 0.52
C LEU A 3 -41.75 11.14 -0.19
N LEU A 4 -42.55 10.61 -1.13
CA LEU A 4 -42.21 9.41 -1.90
C LEU A 4 -41.02 9.65 -2.85
N LEU A 5 -40.89 10.84 -3.43
CA LEU A 5 -39.72 11.21 -4.24
C LEU A 5 -38.44 11.31 -3.40
N TYR A 6 -38.52 11.82 -2.17
CA TYR A 6 -37.36 11.90 -1.27
C TYR A 6 -36.87 10.52 -0.82
N CYS A 7 -37.78 9.59 -0.56
CA CYS A 7 -37.41 8.20 -0.24
C CYS A 7 -36.77 7.48 -1.43
N ILE A 8 -37.22 7.74 -2.67
CA ILE A 8 -36.63 7.14 -3.88
C ILE A 8 -35.25 7.74 -4.20
N LEU A 9 -35.06 9.06 -4.00
CA LEU A 9 -33.75 9.73 -4.13
C LEU A 9 -32.75 9.31 -3.04
N ALA A 10 -33.21 9.08 -1.80
CA ALA A 10 -32.37 8.55 -0.72
C ALA A 10 -32.01 7.07 -0.93
N PHE A 11 -32.88 6.26 -1.56
CA PHE A 11 -32.59 4.88 -1.93
C PHE A 11 -31.61 4.79 -3.11
N LEU A 12 -31.64 5.76 -4.04
CA LEU A 12 -30.68 5.86 -5.16
C LEU A 12 -29.30 6.40 -4.76
N LEU A 13 -29.18 7.01 -3.58
CA LEU A 13 -27.91 7.48 -3.01
C LEU A 13 -27.17 6.41 -2.19
N CYS A 14 -27.73 5.21 -2.06
CA CYS A 14 -27.11 4.10 -1.36
C CYS A 14 -26.65 3.03 -2.37
N LEU A 15 -25.36 2.68 -2.30
CA LEU A 15 -24.65 1.63 -3.05
C LEU A 15 -23.99 2.03 -4.37
N THR A 16 -23.16 3.08 -4.37
CA THR A 16 -21.96 3.00 -5.21
C THR A 16 -20.99 2.01 -4.57
N VAL A 17 -21.13 0.72 -4.85
CA VAL A 17 -20.05 -0.24 -4.57
C VAL A 17 -18.82 0.26 -5.32
N GLN A 18 -17.73 0.56 -4.61
CA GLN A 18 -16.43 0.74 -5.25
C GLN A 18 -16.05 -0.63 -5.83
N ALA A 19 -16.30 -0.86 -7.12
CA ALA A 19 -15.90 -2.10 -7.76
C ALA A 19 -14.41 -1.99 -8.11
N TYR A 20 -13.59 -2.52 -7.21
CA TYR A 20 -12.20 -2.84 -7.50
C TYR A 20 -12.10 -4.26 -8.04
N GLU A 21 -11.12 -4.51 -8.92
CA GLU A 21 -10.86 -5.84 -9.46
C GLU A 21 -10.00 -6.65 -8.49
N ASN A 22 -10.22 -7.97 -8.38
CA ASN A 22 -9.28 -8.86 -7.69
C ASN A 22 -8.07 -9.09 -8.60
N LEU A 23 -7.00 -8.33 -8.35
CA LEU A 23 -5.76 -8.31 -9.12
C LEU A 23 -4.91 -9.57 -8.92
N ALA A 24 -5.15 -10.34 -7.85
CA ALA A 24 -4.41 -11.55 -7.55
C ALA A 24 -4.98 -12.79 -8.24
N LEU A 25 -6.23 -12.75 -8.70
CA LEU A 25 -6.90 -13.90 -9.29
C LEU A 25 -6.09 -14.49 -10.45
N HIS A 26 -5.75 -15.77 -10.34
CA HIS A 26 -4.94 -16.56 -11.27
C HIS A 26 -3.54 -16.01 -11.57
N GLN A 27 -3.03 -15.12 -10.72
CA GLN A 27 -1.67 -14.63 -10.85
C GLN A 27 -0.62 -15.65 -10.38
N PRO A 28 0.63 -15.57 -10.87
CA PRO A 28 1.71 -16.40 -10.37
C PRO A 28 1.96 -16.17 -8.88
N ALA A 29 1.88 -17.25 -8.10
CA ALA A 29 2.18 -17.23 -6.68
C ALA A 29 3.39 -18.13 -6.36
N TRP A 30 4.07 -17.83 -5.26
CA TRP A 30 5.21 -18.59 -4.77
C TRP A 30 5.15 -18.71 -3.25
N GLN A 31 5.64 -19.84 -2.75
CA GLN A 31 5.97 -20.07 -1.34
C GLN A 31 7.24 -20.91 -1.25
N GLU A 32 7.92 -20.86 -0.11
CA GLU A 32 9.23 -21.52 0.06
C GLU A 32 9.18 -23.04 -0.15
N SER A 33 8.22 -23.72 0.46
CA SER A 33 7.99 -25.15 0.22
C SER A 33 6.51 -25.51 0.37
N SER A 34 6.05 -26.55 -0.32
CA SER A 34 4.68 -27.04 -0.17
C SER A 34 4.63 -28.22 0.77
N TYR A 35 3.61 -28.29 1.63
CA TYR A 35 3.39 -29.44 2.50
C TYR A 35 3.04 -30.71 1.71
N ARG A 36 2.19 -30.58 0.68
CA ARG A 36 1.79 -31.64 -0.25
C ARG A 36 1.72 -31.12 -1.68
N SER A 37 1.59 -32.04 -2.65
CA SER A 37 1.44 -31.70 -4.07
C SER A 37 0.19 -30.86 -4.37
N ASN A 38 -0.85 -30.94 -3.53
CA ASN A 38 -2.11 -30.21 -3.70
C ASN A 38 -2.23 -28.96 -2.82
N THR A 39 -1.14 -28.48 -2.21
CA THR A 39 -1.13 -27.31 -1.32
C THR A 39 -0.14 -26.23 -1.78
N GLY A 40 0.04 -26.13 -3.10
CA GLY A 40 0.92 -25.15 -3.72
C GLY A 40 0.44 -23.70 -3.54
N ALA A 41 1.33 -22.76 -3.82
CA ALA A 41 1.07 -21.33 -3.60
C ALA A 41 -0.08 -20.79 -4.45
N GLU A 42 -0.31 -21.38 -5.62
CA GLU A 42 -1.37 -21.02 -6.57
C GLU A 42 -2.78 -21.22 -6.00
N ARG A 43 -2.92 -22.08 -4.98
CA ARG A 43 -4.20 -22.34 -4.31
C ARG A 43 -4.76 -21.15 -3.57
N ALA A 44 -3.91 -20.21 -3.17
CA ALA A 44 -4.36 -18.99 -2.51
C ALA A 44 -4.87 -17.93 -3.49
N VAL A 45 -4.82 -18.17 -4.81
CA VAL A 45 -5.20 -17.18 -5.82
C VAL A 45 -6.04 -17.81 -6.94
N ASP A 46 -6.65 -18.97 -6.69
CA ASP A 46 -7.43 -19.68 -7.70
C ASP A 46 -8.93 -19.36 -7.65
N GLY A 47 -9.36 -18.47 -6.75
CA GLY A 47 -10.74 -18.06 -6.58
C GLY A 47 -11.61 -19.14 -5.91
N LYS A 48 -11.01 -20.13 -5.23
CA LYS A 48 -11.73 -21.26 -4.63
C LYS A 48 -11.44 -21.38 -3.15
N TYR A 49 -12.42 -21.01 -2.34
CA TYR A 49 -12.34 -21.10 -0.88
C TYR A 49 -13.64 -21.57 -0.24
N THR A 50 -14.41 -22.42 -0.93
CA THR A 50 -15.62 -23.04 -0.39
C THR A 50 -15.30 -24.20 0.56
N ASN A 51 -14.21 -24.92 0.30
CA ASN A 51 -13.67 -25.99 1.12
C ASN A 51 -12.38 -25.54 1.82
N MET A 52 -12.51 -24.70 2.84
CA MET A 52 -11.42 -24.13 3.65
C MET A 52 -10.78 -25.14 4.62
N HIS A 53 -10.71 -26.41 4.23
CA HIS A 53 -9.96 -27.43 4.93
C HIS A 53 -8.57 -27.55 4.30
N VAL A 54 -7.50 -27.64 5.10
CA VAL A 54 -6.13 -27.67 4.54
C VAL A 54 -5.86 -28.88 3.63
N TYR A 55 -6.62 -29.97 3.77
CA TYR A 55 -6.58 -31.12 2.86
C TYR A 55 -7.65 -31.08 1.76
N GLY A 56 -8.49 -30.04 1.74
CA GLY A 56 -9.54 -29.82 0.75
C GLY A 56 -9.02 -29.39 -0.63
N GLY A 57 -7.71 -29.12 -0.75
CA GLY A 57 -7.07 -28.75 -2.03
C GLY A 57 -7.33 -27.30 -2.46
N GLN A 58 -7.73 -26.45 -1.53
CA GLN A 58 -8.10 -25.04 -1.74
C GLN A 58 -7.32 -24.11 -0.79
N CYS A 59 -6.18 -24.56 -0.28
CA CYS A 59 -5.32 -23.70 0.54
C CYS A 59 -3.85 -23.93 0.19
N ALA A 60 -3.11 -22.83 0.11
CA ALA A 60 -1.67 -22.80 0.09
C ALA A 60 -1.15 -23.11 1.49
N VAL A 61 -0.33 -24.16 1.61
CA VAL A 61 0.16 -24.67 2.89
C VAL A 61 1.65 -24.94 2.84
N LEU A 62 2.39 -24.24 3.69
CA LEU A 62 3.82 -24.47 3.92
C LEU A 62 4.03 -25.73 4.76
N LYS A 63 5.21 -26.35 4.67
CA LYS A 63 5.60 -27.43 5.59
C LYS A 63 5.44 -26.99 7.05
N THR A 64 5.11 -27.92 7.93
CA THR A 64 4.90 -27.64 9.36
C THR A 64 6.22 -27.39 10.10
N TRP A 65 6.12 -26.80 11.29
CA TRP A 65 7.24 -26.55 12.22
C TRP A 65 8.34 -25.61 11.70
N GLN A 66 8.01 -24.71 10.78
CA GLN A 66 8.94 -23.67 10.33
C GLN A 66 9.02 -22.51 11.33
N GLN A 67 10.15 -21.81 11.34
CA GLN A 67 10.32 -20.59 12.13
C GLN A 67 10.00 -19.31 11.34
N THR A 68 9.94 -19.44 10.02
CA THR A 68 9.50 -18.38 9.11
C THR A 68 8.52 -18.97 8.11
N ALA A 69 7.58 -18.15 7.67
CA ALA A 69 6.65 -18.53 6.61
C ALA A 69 6.51 -17.36 5.65
N GLU A 70 6.77 -17.61 4.37
CA GLU A 70 6.62 -16.61 3.32
C GLU A 70 5.76 -17.16 2.17
N TRP A 71 4.84 -16.33 1.72
CA TRP A 71 4.08 -16.53 0.50
C TRP A 71 3.98 -15.19 -0.23
N ARG A 72 3.99 -15.20 -1.55
CA ARG A 72 3.82 -13.99 -2.35
C ARG A 72 3.10 -14.27 -3.66
N VAL A 73 2.42 -13.24 -4.15
CA VAL A 73 1.83 -13.19 -5.50
C VAL A 73 2.49 -12.09 -6.33
N ASP A 74 2.78 -12.37 -7.60
CA ASP A 74 3.24 -11.40 -8.60
C ASP A 74 2.04 -10.87 -9.39
N LEU A 75 1.68 -9.61 -9.23
CA LEU A 75 0.53 -8.98 -9.89
C LEU A 75 0.78 -8.67 -11.39
N GLY A 76 1.92 -9.11 -11.95
CA GLY A 76 2.29 -8.90 -13.36
C GLY A 76 2.82 -7.49 -13.69
N GLY A 77 2.83 -6.58 -12.72
CA GLY A 77 3.30 -5.21 -12.85
C GLY A 77 2.93 -4.38 -11.61
N VAL A 78 3.39 -3.14 -11.53
CA VAL A 78 3.02 -2.24 -10.42
C VAL A 78 1.53 -1.90 -10.52
N LYS A 79 0.78 -2.16 -9.45
CA LYS A 79 -0.67 -1.90 -9.32
C LYS A 79 -0.95 -0.84 -8.27
N ASN A 80 -2.15 -0.24 -8.30
CA ASN A 80 -2.63 0.62 -7.21
C ASN A 80 -3.49 -0.22 -6.26
N ILE A 81 -2.95 -0.64 -5.11
CA ILE A 81 -3.65 -1.53 -4.20
C ILE A 81 -4.57 -0.68 -3.30
N HIS A 82 -5.75 -1.20 -3.01
CA HIS A 82 -6.68 -0.61 -2.04
C HIS A 82 -6.70 -1.42 -0.75
N HIS A 83 -6.92 -2.73 -0.88
CA HIS A 83 -6.98 -3.62 0.25
C HIS A 83 -6.64 -5.05 -0.15
N VAL A 84 -6.24 -5.84 0.84
CA VAL A 84 -5.94 -7.26 0.72
C VAL A 84 -6.87 -8.02 1.66
N CYS A 85 -7.56 -9.04 1.15
CA CYS A 85 -8.37 -9.94 1.95
C CYS A 85 -7.66 -11.29 2.09
N LEU A 86 -7.47 -11.75 3.32
CA LEU A 86 -6.87 -13.05 3.61
C LEU A 86 -7.94 -14.01 4.16
N HIS A 87 -8.18 -15.09 3.46
CA HIS A 87 -8.98 -16.22 3.92
C HIS A 87 -8.04 -17.30 4.46
N TYR A 88 -8.33 -17.80 5.65
CA TYR A 88 -7.58 -18.89 6.30
C TYR A 88 -8.53 -20.03 6.71
N PRO A 89 -8.02 -21.23 7.00
CA PRO A 89 -8.87 -22.37 7.32
C PRO A 89 -9.54 -22.20 8.69
N ALA A 90 -10.85 -21.92 8.69
CA ALA A 90 -11.62 -21.62 9.91
C ALA A 90 -11.68 -22.76 10.94
N ARG A 91 -11.44 -24.01 10.49
CA ARG A 91 -11.45 -25.21 11.34
C ARG A 91 -10.09 -25.50 12.01
N TYR A 92 -9.06 -24.74 11.69
CA TYR A 92 -7.73 -24.90 12.27
C TYR A 92 -7.53 -23.95 13.46
N PRO A 93 -6.62 -24.29 14.40
CA PRO A 93 -6.32 -23.44 15.53
C PRO A 93 -5.91 -22.03 15.09
N LYS A 94 -6.70 -21.02 15.46
CA LYS A 94 -6.50 -19.62 15.01
C LYS A 94 -5.17 -19.02 15.46
N ASN A 95 -4.57 -19.54 16.53
CA ASN A 95 -3.25 -19.13 17.02
C ASN A 95 -2.13 -19.31 15.99
N THR A 96 -2.29 -20.23 15.03
CA THR A 96 -1.29 -20.45 13.98
C THR A 96 -1.28 -19.33 12.94
N PHE A 97 -2.36 -18.55 12.85
CA PHE A 97 -2.50 -17.47 11.89
C PHE A 97 -2.19 -16.09 12.48
N LEU A 98 -2.02 -15.98 13.80
CA LEU A 98 -1.68 -14.70 14.46
C LEU A 98 -0.25 -14.23 14.15
N GLY A 99 0.01 -12.95 14.33
CA GLY A 99 1.34 -12.34 14.28
C GLY A 99 1.96 -12.26 12.89
N PHE A 100 1.14 -12.34 11.85
CA PHE A 100 1.57 -12.21 10.47
C PHE A 100 1.77 -10.74 10.06
N SER A 101 2.48 -10.54 8.97
CA SER A 101 2.69 -9.25 8.32
C SER A 101 2.36 -9.36 6.84
N VAL A 102 1.91 -8.26 6.26
CA VAL A 102 1.69 -8.10 4.81
C VAL A 102 2.55 -6.95 4.31
N TYR A 103 3.34 -7.22 3.27
CA TYR A 103 4.21 -6.25 2.62
C TYR A 103 3.78 -6.03 1.18
N ILE A 104 3.97 -4.80 0.70
CA ILE A 104 3.81 -4.42 -0.70
C ILE A 104 5.20 -4.08 -1.24
N SER A 105 5.65 -4.78 -2.28
CA SER A 105 7.01 -4.61 -2.83
C SER A 105 7.01 -4.51 -4.35
N ASN A 106 8.03 -3.84 -4.90
CA ASN A 106 8.32 -3.86 -6.33
C ASN A 106 9.31 -4.98 -6.71
N THR A 107 9.91 -5.65 -5.72
CA THR A 107 10.81 -6.78 -5.88
C THR A 107 10.21 -8.02 -5.21
N ARG A 108 10.88 -9.16 -5.38
CA ARG A 108 10.48 -10.42 -4.73
C ARG A 108 10.84 -10.45 -3.23
N ASN A 109 11.58 -9.46 -2.74
CA ASN A 109 12.04 -9.39 -1.36
C ASN A 109 11.15 -8.44 -0.56
N LYS A 110 10.72 -8.90 0.62
CA LYS A 110 9.91 -8.09 1.54
C LYS A 110 10.68 -6.92 2.16
N GLU A 111 12.00 -7.05 2.32
CA GLU A 111 12.83 -6.00 2.92
C GLU A 111 13.00 -4.77 2.02
N ASP A 112 12.79 -4.93 0.71
CA ASP A 112 12.76 -3.81 -0.25
C ASP A 112 11.37 -3.16 -0.31
N GLY A 113 10.38 -3.80 0.32
CA GLY A 113 8.98 -3.40 0.29
C GLY A 113 8.59 -2.52 1.47
N LEU A 114 7.35 -2.05 1.43
CA LEU A 114 6.71 -1.35 2.53
C LEU A 114 5.86 -2.33 3.34
N LEU A 115 5.98 -2.26 4.67
CA LEU A 115 5.08 -2.94 5.59
C LEU A 115 3.68 -2.30 5.52
N CYS A 116 2.72 -2.98 4.90
CA CYS A 116 1.33 -2.53 4.89
C CYS A 116 0.66 -2.79 6.24
N PHE A 117 0.83 -4.00 6.76
CA PHE A 117 0.14 -4.44 7.97
C PHE A 117 1.00 -5.38 8.79
N ARG A 118 0.89 -5.26 10.10
CA ARG A 118 1.46 -6.20 11.07
C ARG A 118 0.39 -6.51 12.10
N ASP A 119 0.07 -7.78 12.23
CA ASP A 119 -0.79 -8.24 13.32
C ASP A 119 -0.04 -8.14 14.65
N THR A 120 -0.55 -7.28 15.52
CA THR A 120 -0.15 -7.18 16.93
C THR A 120 -1.32 -7.25 17.88
N ASN A 121 -2.55 -7.25 17.34
CA ASN A 121 -3.76 -6.95 18.11
C ASN A 121 -4.79 -8.09 18.06
N PHE A 122 -4.72 -8.96 17.05
CA PHE A 122 -5.67 -10.06 16.97
C PHE A 122 -5.38 -11.12 18.02
N THR A 123 -6.46 -11.71 18.52
CA THR A 123 -6.45 -12.89 19.38
C THR A 123 -7.17 -14.03 18.68
N THR A 124 -7.14 -15.22 19.25
CA THR A 124 -7.87 -16.39 18.74
C THR A 124 -9.39 -16.17 18.70
N THR A 125 -9.93 -15.21 19.45
CA THR A 125 -11.37 -14.89 19.43
C THR A 125 -11.71 -13.71 18.54
N THR A 126 -10.79 -12.74 18.35
CA THR A 126 -11.07 -11.50 17.61
C THR A 126 -10.67 -11.52 16.15
N ILE A 127 -9.79 -12.44 15.72
CA ILE A 127 -9.38 -12.51 14.32
C ILE A 127 -10.56 -12.86 13.39
N PRO A 128 -10.95 -11.98 12.45
CA PRO A 128 -12.07 -12.22 11.54
C PRO A 128 -11.65 -13.18 10.41
N ASN A 129 -12.60 -13.66 9.60
CA ASN A 129 -12.32 -14.40 8.36
C ASN A 129 -13.38 -14.02 7.31
N PRO A 130 -13.01 -13.34 6.21
CA PRO A 130 -11.65 -12.92 5.85
C PRO A 130 -11.08 -11.84 6.77
N VAL A 131 -9.75 -11.74 6.81
CA VAL A 131 -9.06 -10.57 7.36
C VAL A 131 -8.94 -9.52 6.26
N ASN A 132 -9.62 -8.39 6.41
CA ASN A 132 -9.57 -7.28 5.47
C ASN A 132 -8.52 -6.25 5.92
N ILE A 133 -7.53 -6.01 5.07
CA ILE A 133 -6.36 -5.18 5.36
C ILE A 133 -6.32 -4.04 4.35
N THR A 134 -6.59 -2.82 4.80
CA THR A 134 -6.42 -1.62 3.98
C THR A 134 -4.93 -1.41 3.66
N CYS A 135 -4.58 -1.41 2.38
CA CYS A 135 -3.22 -1.25 1.86
C CYS A 135 -3.25 -0.26 0.69
N LEU A 136 -3.23 1.05 0.97
CA LEU A 136 -3.30 2.11 -0.04
C LEU A 136 -1.94 2.42 -0.69
N TYR A 137 -1.28 1.39 -1.22
CA TYR A 137 0.09 1.48 -1.74
C TYR A 137 0.21 0.96 -3.16
N HIS A 138 1.29 1.35 -3.82
CA HIS A 138 1.65 0.84 -5.13
C HIS A 138 2.69 -0.26 -5.03
N GLY A 139 2.47 -1.37 -5.72
CA GLY A 139 3.43 -2.46 -5.72
C GLY A 139 3.13 -3.51 -6.78
N ARG A 140 4.13 -4.33 -7.06
CA ARG A 140 4.01 -5.49 -7.94
C ARG A 140 3.75 -6.78 -7.17
N TYR A 141 4.29 -6.90 -5.97
CA TYR A 141 4.19 -8.09 -5.14
C TYR A 141 3.43 -7.80 -3.86
N VAL A 142 2.49 -8.68 -3.51
CA VAL A 142 1.91 -8.75 -2.17
C VAL A 142 2.54 -9.95 -1.48
N ILE A 143 3.15 -9.72 -0.32
CA ILE A 143 3.94 -10.72 0.39
C ILE A 143 3.35 -10.91 1.79
N TYR A 144 2.86 -12.10 2.07
CA TYR A 144 2.53 -12.55 3.41
C TYR A 144 3.79 -13.09 4.07
N TYR A 145 4.03 -12.69 5.30
CA TYR A 145 5.18 -13.16 6.07
C TYR A 145 4.80 -13.40 7.53
N ASN A 146 5.31 -14.48 8.12
CA ASN A 146 5.21 -14.73 9.55
C ASN A 146 6.57 -15.15 10.11
N ASN A 147 6.91 -14.66 11.30
CA ASN A 147 8.23 -14.86 11.90
C ASN A 147 8.12 -15.27 13.37
N ARG A 148 8.88 -16.32 13.72
CA ARG A 148 9.02 -16.91 15.06
C ARG A 148 10.49 -17.20 15.37
N THR A 149 11.44 -16.38 14.92
CA THR A 149 12.86 -16.60 15.26
C THR A 149 13.30 -15.97 16.58
N HIS A 150 12.48 -15.10 17.18
CA HIS A 150 12.84 -14.32 18.37
C HIS A 150 11.79 -14.46 19.48
N PRO A 151 11.89 -15.46 20.38
CA PRO A 151 11.04 -15.57 21.56
C PRO A 151 11.40 -14.53 22.63
N PRO A 152 10.50 -14.19 23.58
CA PRO A 152 9.15 -14.74 23.76
C PRO A 152 8.11 -14.14 22.81
N TYR A 153 7.06 -14.92 22.50
CA TYR A 153 5.93 -14.45 21.67
C TYR A 153 4.79 -13.93 22.53
N PRO A 154 3.94 -13.02 22.00
CA PRO A 154 2.70 -12.64 22.65
C PRO A 154 1.83 -13.85 23.03
N GLU A 155 1.05 -13.70 24.10
CA GLU A 155 0.17 -14.75 24.59
C GLU A 155 -0.80 -15.24 23.49
N GLY A 156 -0.96 -16.56 23.41
CA GLY A 156 -1.85 -17.19 22.43
C GLY A 156 -1.26 -17.31 21.03
N TYR A 157 -0.03 -16.86 20.76
CA TYR A 157 0.64 -17.12 19.48
C TYR A 157 1.19 -18.54 19.45
N SER A 158 1.17 -19.17 18.26
CA SER A 158 1.93 -20.41 18.06
C SER A 158 3.43 -20.16 18.11
N THR A 159 4.20 -21.13 18.60
CA THR A 159 5.66 -21.13 18.61
C THR A 159 6.29 -21.33 17.24
N TYR A 160 5.51 -21.78 16.25
CA TYR A 160 5.96 -21.98 14.87
C TYR A 160 5.22 -21.04 13.91
N ALA A 161 5.88 -20.66 12.83
CA ALA A 161 5.31 -19.87 11.76
C ALA A 161 4.58 -20.79 10.78
N TYR A 162 3.25 -20.74 10.77
CA TYR A 162 2.43 -21.45 9.81
C TYR A 162 2.01 -20.55 8.65
N LEU A 163 1.91 -21.15 7.47
CA LEU A 163 1.28 -20.56 6.30
C LEU A 163 0.04 -21.38 5.97
N PHE A 164 -1.15 -20.84 6.23
CA PHE A 164 -2.41 -21.45 5.84
C PHE A 164 -3.29 -20.39 5.16
N LEU A 165 -3.09 -20.19 3.86
CA LEU A 165 -3.82 -19.20 3.08
C LEU A 165 -4.77 -19.95 2.14
N CYS A 166 -6.07 -19.84 2.36
CA CYS A 166 -7.08 -20.46 1.50
C CYS A 166 -7.50 -19.57 0.34
N GLU A 167 -7.44 -18.25 0.51
CA GLU A 167 -7.54 -17.29 -0.59
C GLU A 167 -6.87 -15.99 -0.17
N VAL A 168 -6.24 -15.31 -1.11
CA VAL A 168 -5.66 -13.98 -1.00
C VAL A 168 -6.21 -13.16 -2.15
N GLU A 169 -7.16 -12.30 -1.84
CA GLU A 169 -7.74 -11.38 -2.81
C GLU A 169 -7.04 -10.02 -2.67
N VAL A 170 -6.57 -9.45 -3.78
CA VAL A 170 -5.90 -8.15 -3.80
C VAL A 170 -6.75 -7.20 -4.62
N TYR A 171 -7.47 -6.31 -3.96
CA TYR A 171 -8.37 -5.38 -4.63
C TYR A 171 -7.70 -4.03 -4.86
N GLY A 172 -7.84 -3.51 -6.07
CA GLY A 172 -7.35 -2.18 -6.41
C GLY A 172 -7.54 -1.84 -7.87
N CYS A 173 -6.71 -0.93 -8.38
CA CYS A 173 -6.68 -0.57 -9.79
C CYS A 173 -5.54 -1.28 -10.55
N PRO A 174 -5.84 -1.78 -11.76
CA PRO A 174 -4.86 -2.51 -12.57
C PRO A 174 -3.71 -1.61 -13.07
N SER A 175 -3.89 -0.29 -13.01
CA SER A 175 -2.91 0.73 -13.40
C SER A 175 -2.64 1.71 -12.25
N PRO A 176 -1.37 2.04 -11.94
CA PRO A 176 -0.99 2.85 -10.77
C PRO A 176 -1.35 4.34 -10.89
N GLY A 177 -1.63 4.83 -12.09
CA GLY A 177 -2.04 6.22 -12.36
C GLY A 177 -3.55 6.48 -12.33
N TYR A 178 -4.33 5.51 -11.86
CA TYR A 178 -5.78 5.59 -11.77
C TYR A 178 -6.29 5.24 -10.37
N TYR A 179 -7.39 5.86 -9.98
CA TYR A 179 -8.02 5.72 -8.67
C TYR A 179 -9.55 5.89 -8.76
N GLY A 180 -10.21 5.73 -7.62
CA GLY A 180 -11.65 5.93 -7.46
C GLY A 180 -12.48 4.77 -8.01
N LYS A 181 -13.80 4.98 -8.06
CA LYS A 181 -14.75 3.96 -8.51
C LYS A 181 -14.40 3.46 -9.92
N ASN A 182 -14.29 2.13 -10.07
CA ASN A 182 -13.95 1.46 -11.32
C ASN A 182 -12.64 1.98 -11.95
N CYS A 183 -11.73 2.54 -11.15
CA CYS A 183 -10.43 3.03 -11.63
C CYS A 183 -10.53 4.02 -12.79
N SER A 184 -11.58 4.84 -12.79
CA SER A 184 -11.91 5.73 -13.89
C SER A 184 -11.32 7.14 -13.74
N LEU A 185 -10.80 7.50 -12.56
CA LEU A 185 -10.20 8.81 -12.31
C LEU A 185 -8.69 8.73 -12.45
N LYS A 186 -8.08 9.69 -13.16
CA LYS A 186 -6.62 9.80 -13.27
C LYS A 186 -6.05 10.45 -12.01
N CYS A 187 -4.92 9.95 -11.54
CA CYS A 187 -4.19 10.58 -10.46
C CYS A 187 -3.87 12.06 -10.77
N PRO A 188 -3.84 12.94 -9.75
CA PRO A 188 -3.46 14.33 -9.95
C PRO A 188 -2.12 14.48 -10.68
N ARG A 189 -2.07 15.40 -11.65
CA ARG A 189 -0.91 15.58 -12.56
C ARG A 189 0.41 15.85 -11.83
N ASN A 190 0.32 16.49 -10.66
CA ASN A 190 1.47 16.93 -9.89
C ASN A 190 1.84 15.97 -8.76
N CYS A 191 1.19 14.80 -8.66
CA CYS A 191 1.73 13.72 -7.84
C CYS A 191 3.11 13.33 -8.38
N GLN A 192 4.05 13.07 -7.46
CA GLN A 192 5.33 12.46 -7.78
C GLN A 192 5.08 11.10 -8.46
N ASP A 193 5.84 10.83 -9.52
CA ASP A 193 5.74 9.61 -10.35
C ASP A 193 4.37 9.35 -11.00
N GLY A 194 3.41 10.27 -10.85
CA GLY A 194 2.05 10.14 -11.37
C GLY A 194 1.16 9.17 -10.59
N TYR A 195 1.54 8.83 -9.35
CA TYR A 195 0.86 7.84 -8.52
C TYR A 195 0.08 8.49 -7.36
N CYS A 196 -1.03 7.88 -6.98
CA CYS A 196 -1.90 8.34 -5.91
C CYS A 196 -2.68 7.17 -5.30
N ASP A 197 -3.12 7.32 -4.06
CA ASP A 197 -3.92 6.26 -3.41
C ASP A 197 -5.18 5.91 -4.20
N SER A 198 -5.58 4.63 -4.15
CA SER A 198 -6.69 4.09 -4.92
C SER A 198 -8.07 4.62 -4.52
N GLY A 199 -8.24 5.14 -3.29
CA GLY A 199 -9.53 5.59 -2.76
C GLY A 199 -9.84 7.05 -3.10
N GLU A 200 -9.03 7.96 -2.56
CA GLU A 200 -9.23 9.42 -2.60
C GLU A 200 -8.34 10.12 -3.64
N GLY A 201 -7.34 9.43 -4.15
CA GLY A 201 -6.36 10.01 -5.07
C GLY A 201 -5.40 10.97 -4.37
N THR A 202 -5.09 10.73 -3.10
CA THR A 202 -4.04 11.45 -2.35
C THR A 202 -2.68 11.05 -2.90
N CYS A 203 -1.83 12.02 -3.19
CA CYS A 203 -0.45 11.76 -3.60
C CYS A 203 0.41 11.46 -2.36
N SER A 204 1.32 10.49 -2.44
CA SER A 204 2.32 10.27 -1.38
C SER A 204 3.36 11.41 -1.32
N ALA A 205 3.63 12.03 -2.46
CA ALA A 205 4.47 13.23 -2.58
C ALA A 205 4.06 14.05 -3.80
N CYS A 206 4.38 15.34 -3.78
CA CYS A 206 4.17 16.29 -4.87
C CYS A 206 5.48 16.57 -5.60
N LYS A 207 5.37 16.75 -6.92
CA LYS A 207 6.45 17.28 -7.74
C LYS A 207 6.94 18.64 -7.20
N PRO A 208 8.21 19.02 -7.44
CA PRO A 208 8.71 20.31 -7.01
C PRO A 208 7.83 21.48 -7.44
N GLY A 209 7.61 22.43 -6.54
CA GLY A 209 6.75 23.59 -6.80
C GLY A 209 5.27 23.41 -6.41
N PHE A 210 4.87 22.22 -5.97
CA PHE A 210 3.49 21.90 -5.59
C PHE A 210 3.38 21.27 -4.19
N MET A 211 2.23 21.44 -3.56
CA MET A 211 1.89 20.91 -2.24
C MET A 211 0.39 20.62 -2.09
N GLY A 212 0.04 20.02 -0.95
CA GLY A 212 -1.33 19.62 -0.63
C GLY A 212 -1.58 18.14 -0.91
N ARG A 213 -2.67 17.60 -0.38
CA ARG A 213 -3.00 16.17 -0.48
C ARG A 213 -3.08 15.67 -1.92
N ARG A 214 -3.48 16.53 -2.86
CA ARG A 214 -3.63 16.21 -4.28
C ARG A 214 -2.67 17.01 -5.17
N CYS A 215 -1.67 17.68 -4.58
CA CYS A 215 -0.68 18.50 -5.30
C CYS A 215 -1.29 19.54 -6.25
N ASP A 216 -2.44 20.08 -5.85
CA ASP A 216 -3.25 21.05 -6.57
C ASP A 216 -2.92 22.50 -6.21
N ARG A 217 -2.06 22.71 -5.22
CA ARG A 217 -1.61 24.04 -4.79
C ARG A 217 -0.14 24.22 -5.10
N GLU A 218 0.22 25.43 -5.51
CA GLU A 218 1.61 25.83 -5.73
C GLU A 218 2.29 26.17 -4.39
N CYS A 219 3.62 26.16 -4.34
CA CYS A 219 4.34 26.61 -3.15
C CYS A 219 4.02 28.07 -2.82
N MET A 220 3.88 28.35 -1.53
CA MET A 220 3.83 29.73 -1.04
C MET A 220 5.18 30.42 -1.27
N VAL A 221 5.17 31.75 -1.42
CA VAL A 221 6.40 32.55 -1.47
C VAL A 221 7.27 32.22 -0.25
N GLY A 222 8.57 32.05 -0.45
CA GLY A 222 9.48 31.60 0.60
C GLY A 222 9.75 30.10 0.62
N PHE A 223 9.02 29.30 -0.16
CA PHE A 223 9.16 27.84 -0.16
C PHE A 223 9.35 27.28 -1.58
N HIS A 224 10.08 26.19 -1.68
CA HIS A 224 10.35 25.53 -2.96
C HIS A 224 10.66 24.03 -2.81
N GLY A 225 10.86 23.35 -3.94
CA GLY A 225 11.24 21.94 -3.99
C GLY A 225 10.06 20.98 -3.80
N VAL A 226 10.37 19.69 -3.63
CA VAL A 226 9.38 18.61 -3.42
C VAL A 226 8.54 18.93 -2.20
N ASN A 227 7.22 18.82 -2.32
CA ASN A 227 6.25 19.14 -1.26
C ASN A 227 6.38 20.57 -0.67
N CYS A 228 7.13 21.48 -1.30
CA CYS A 228 7.46 22.80 -0.78
C CYS A 228 8.15 22.77 0.60
N LEU A 229 8.97 21.74 0.86
CA LEU A 229 9.63 21.55 2.16
C LEU A 229 10.95 22.32 2.30
N GLN A 230 11.46 22.92 1.23
CA GLN A 230 12.70 23.70 1.26
C GLN A 230 12.38 25.20 1.35
N ILE A 231 13.20 25.94 2.09
CA ILE A 231 13.03 27.37 2.32
C ILE A 231 13.92 28.15 1.35
N CYS A 232 13.38 29.18 0.71
CA CYS A 232 14.15 30.09 -0.13
C CYS A 232 15.19 30.86 0.72
N SER A 233 16.35 31.12 0.14
CA SER A 233 17.38 31.86 0.84
C SER A 233 16.96 33.31 1.15
N MET A 234 17.25 33.76 2.38
CA MET A 234 17.02 35.15 2.79
C MET A 234 18.04 36.13 2.19
N THR A 235 19.10 35.62 1.57
CA THR A 235 20.14 36.40 0.90
C THR A 235 19.92 36.55 -0.61
N CYS A 236 18.80 36.06 -1.13
CA CYS A 236 18.33 36.43 -2.46
C CYS A 236 18.17 37.96 -2.56
N GLY A 237 18.27 38.51 -3.78
CA GLY A 237 18.13 39.96 -4.04
C GLY A 237 16.85 40.53 -3.44
N ILE A 238 15.74 39.79 -3.51
CA ILE A 238 14.57 39.97 -2.63
C ILE A 238 14.58 38.83 -1.61
N PRO A 239 14.67 39.11 -0.29
CA PRO A 239 14.78 38.07 0.75
C PRO A 239 13.66 37.02 0.65
N GLY A 240 14.03 35.75 0.59
CA GLY A 240 13.07 34.64 0.54
C GLY A 240 12.32 34.51 -0.79
N ASN A 241 12.63 35.32 -1.80
CA ASN A 241 12.03 35.19 -3.12
C ASN A 241 12.92 34.32 -4.03
N CYS A 242 12.45 33.12 -4.31
CA CYS A 242 13.14 32.18 -5.18
C CYS A 242 12.15 31.41 -6.06
N ASP A 243 12.66 30.81 -7.13
CA ASP A 243 11.89 29.90 -7.97
C ASP A 243 11.41 28.70 -7.16
N ARG A 244 10.09 28.47 -7.16
CA ARG A 244 9.42 27.43 -6.37
C ARG A 244 9.81 25.99 -6.72
N ILE A 245 10.40 25.77 -7.90
CA ILE A 245 10.81 24.43 -8.34
C ILE A 245 12.24 24.17 -7.89
N THR A 246 13.15 25.09 -8.24
CA THR A 246 14.61 24.93 -8.16
C THR A 246 15.24 25.56 -6.92
N GLY A 247 14.60 26.56 -6.33
CA GLY A 247 15.18 27.37 -5.26
C GLY A 247 16.04 28.53 -5.75
N TYR A 248 16.12 28.76 -7.06
CA TYR A 248 16.97 29.80 -7.65
C TYR A 248 16.52 31.20 -7.24
N CYS A 249 17.44 32.05 -6.78
CA CYS A 249 17.12 33.43 -6.42
C CYS A 249 16.87 34.27 -7.67
N ASN A 250 15.59 34.56 -7.94
CA ASN A 250 15.20 35.47 -9.01
C ASN A 250 15.66 36.89 -8.65
N GLY A 251 16.53 37.50 -9.45
CA GLY A 251 17.10 38.82 -9.19
C GLY A 251 18.49 38.82 -8.54
N GLY A 252 19.16 37.66 -8.48
CA GLY A 252 20.55 37.55 -8.03
C GLY A 252 20.71 37.55 -6.52
N CYS A 253 21.93 37.82 -6.05
CA CYS A 253 22.30 37.74 -4.65
C CYS A 253 22.50 39.11 -4.01
N GLN A 254 22.25 39.20 -2.71
CA GLN A 254 22.69 40.32 -1.89
C GLN A 254 24.23 40.43 -1.89
N ARG A 255 24.74 41.61 -1.55
CA ARG A 255 26.19 41.87 -1.52
C ARG A 255 26.92 40.88 -0.62
N GLY A 256 28.06 40.36 -1.10
CA GLY A 256 28.88 39.39 -0.37
C GLY A 256 28.36 37.95 -0.42
N ARG A 257 27.37 37.67 -1.28
CA ARG A 257 26.81 36.32 -1.49
C ARG A 257 26.92 35.90 -2.95
N ARG A 258 27.07 34.60 -3.19
CA ARG A 258 27.15 34.01 -4.52
C ARG A 258 26.46 32.65 -4.59
N GLY A 259 26.45 32.06 -5.79
CA GLY A 259 25.79 30.80 -6.07
C GLY A 259 24.32 30.98 -6.47
N VAL A 260 23.73 29.93 -7.04
CA VAL A 260 22.36 29.94 -7.59
C VAL A 260 21.27 30.16 -6.53
N ARG A 261 21.56 29.83 -5.27
CA ARG A 261 20.68 30.01 -4.11
C ARG A 261 21.20 31.08 -3.13
N CYS A 262 22.29 31.77 -3.47
CA CYS A 262 22.91 32.82 -2.65
C CYS A 262 23.36 32.39 -1.24
N GLU A 263 23.56 31.09 -1.01
CA GLU A 263 23.94 30.53 0.29
C GLU A 263 25.45 30.64 0.56
N GLU A 264 26.26 30.80 -0.49
CA GLU A 264 27.72 30.87 -0.39
C GLU A 264 28.19 32.31 -0.11
N GLU A 265 29.20 32.45 0.75
CA GLU A 265 29.88 33.73 0.96
C GLU A 265 30.80 34.07 -0.22
N HIS A 266 30.85 35.35 -0.55
CA HIS A 266 31.76 35.92 -1.53
C HIS A 266 32.53 37.06 -0.87
N SER A 267 33.75 36.77 -0.42
CA SER A 267 34.70 37.80 -0.02
C SER A 267 35.14 38.57 -1.27
N THR A 268 34.75 39.84 -1.36
CA THR A 268 35.37 40.80 -2.29
C THR A 268 36.65 41.33 -1.69
#